data_AF-A0A8D8XIE4-F1
#
_entry.id   AF-A0A8D8XIE4-F1
#
_cell.length_a   1.000
_cell.length_b   1.000
_cell.length_c   1.000
_cell.angle_alpha   90.00
_cell.angle_beta   90.00
_cell.angle_gamma   90.00
#
_symmetry.space_group_name_H-M   'P 1'
#
loop_
_entity.id
_entity.type
_entity.pdbx_description
1 polymer ?
#
loop_
_entity_poly.entity_id
_entity_poly.type
_entity_poly.pdbx_seq_one_letter_code
_entity_poly.pdbx_strand_id
1 'polypeptide(L)'
;YSCDKCSKTFSAKQNFMKHLITHDGIRHPCHKCSKSYSIQNDLKRHLRTHEGIIYSCDKCSKTFSCKSNLNCHLLTHKEIRIRHPCHKCSKSYSIKNDLKRHLLSHEGISYSCHRCSKSFSCKSHLKRHLLIHEGIRHPCHKCPKSFSEKGTLNNHLLTHKGIRYPCQFST
;
A
#
# COMPACT_ATOMS: atom_id res chain seq x y z
N TYR A 1 -0.58 24.40 -2.55
CA TYR A 1 -2.01 24.28 -2.22
C TYR A 1 -2.19 23.25 -1.11
N SER A 2 -2.72 23.65 0.04
CA SER A 2 -2.83 22.83 1.26
C SER A 2 -4.30 22.50 1.53
N CYS A 3 -4.60 21.27 1.96
CA CYS A 3 -5.96 20.88 2.30
C CYS A 3 -6.24 21.13 3.79
N ASP A 4 -7.37 21.75 4.09
CA ASP A 4 -7.75 22.04 5.48
C ASP A 4 -8.39 20.82 6.16
N LYS A 5 -8.99 19.92 5.37
CA LYS A 5 -9.59 18.66 5.85
C LYS A 5 -8.56 17.55 6.07
N CYS A 6 -7.33 17.66 5.54
CA CYS A 6 -6.27 16.67 5.78
C CYS A 6 -4.86 17.23 5.54
N SER A 7 -3.83 16.61 6.12
CA SER A 7 -2.43 17.08 6.01
C SER A 7 -1.76 16.89 4.63
N LYS A 8 -2.52 16.87 3.51
CA LYS A 8 -1.97 16.74 2.16
C LYS A 8 -1.73 18.11 1.53
N THR A 9 -0.55 18.25 0.92
CA THR A 9 -0.15 19.42 0.15
C THR A 9 0.11 19.03 -1.30
N PHE A 10 -0.22 19.95 -2.21
CA PHE A 10 -0.16 19.74 -3.64
C PHE A 10 0.59 20.90 -4.30
N SER A 11 1.46 20.55 -5.25
CA SER A 11 2.25 21.51 -6.04
C SER A 11 1.42 22.19 -7.14
N ALA A 12 0.34 21.57 -7.61
CA ALA A 12 -0.50 22.09 -8.69
C ALA A 12 -1.97 22.25 -8.27
N LYS A 13 -2.59 23.36 -8.67
CA LYS A 13 -3.99 23.71 -8.34
C LYS A 13 -4.97 22.63 -8.79
N GLN A 14 -4.79 22.12 -10.01
CA GLN A 14 -5.63 21.05 -10.58
C GLN A 14 -5.61 19.77 -9.75
N ASN A 15 -4.47 19.42 -9.14
CA ASN A 15 -4.35 18.22 -8.30
C ASN A 15 -4.99 18.45 -6.93
N PHE A 16 -4.91 19.67 -6.42
CA PHE A 16 -5.60 20.10 -5.21
C PHE A 16 -7.13 20.05 -5.39
N MET A 17 -7.66 20.61 -6.48
CA MET A 17 -9.10 20.57 -6.78
C MET A 17 -9.63 19.14 -6.90
N LYS A 18 -8.90 18.26 -7.63
CA LYS A 18 -9.24 16.82 -7.70
C LYS A 18 -9.20 16.14 -6.34
N HIS A 19 -8.31 16.58 -5.45
CA HIS A 19 -8.26 16.06 -4.10
C HIS A 19 -9.44 16.52 -3.24
N LEU A 20 -9.93 17.76 -3.37
CA LEU A 20 -11.08 18.24 -2.61
C LEU A 20 -12.34 17.40 -2.88
N ILE A 21 -12.55 17.00 -4.13
CA ILE A 21 -13.65 16.08 -4.54
C ILE A 21 -13.63 14.77 -3.74
N THR A 22 -12.46 14.31 -3.30
CA THR A 22 -12.34 13.07 -2.49
C THR A 22 -12.89 13.21 -1.07
N HIS A 23 -13.01 14.44 -0.55
CA HIS A 23 -13.60 14.71 0.76
C HIS A 23 -15.12 14.87 0.71
N ASP A 24 -15.64 15.37 -0.41
CA ASP A 24 -17.07 15.64 -0.56
C ASP A 24 -17.87 14.38 -0.95
N GLY A 25 -17.20 13.22 -1.00
CA GLY A 25 -17.83 11.94 -1.29
C GLY A 25 -18.36 11.82 -2.72
N ILE A 26 -18.09 12.81 -3.57
CA ILE A 26 -18.47 12.79 -4.98
C ILE A 26 -17.63 11.71 -5.66
N ARG A 27 -18.30 10.61 -6.01
CA ARG A 27 -17.70 9.49 -6.73
C ARG A 27 -18.35 9.42 -8.11
N HIS A 28 -17.57 8.99 -9.09
CA HIS A 28 -18.03 8.68 -10.43
C HIS A 28 -18.37 7.17 -10.47
N PRO A 29 -19.66 6.79 -10.36
CA PRO A 29 -20.05 5.38 -10.37
C PRO A 29 -19.91 4.79 -11.77
N CYS A 30 -19.56 3.50 -11.82
CA CYS A 30 -19.69 2.71 -13.03
C CYS A 30 -21.15 2.30 -13.19
N HIS A 31 -21.71 2.47 -14.39
CA HIS A 31 -23.07 2.01 -14.69
C HIS A 31 -23.14 0.49 -14.95
N LYS A 32 -21.99 -0.18 -15.16
CA LYS A 32 -21.90 -1.62 -15.46
C LYS A 32 -21.54 -2.49 -14.24
N CYS A 33 -21.14 -1.89 -13.11
CA CYS A 33 -20.87 -2.62 -11.86
C CYS A 33 -20.88 -1.68 -10.65
N SER A 34 -20.85 -2.25 -9.44
CA SER A 34 -20.90 -1.50 -8.18
C SER A 34 -19.62 -0.69 -7.84
N LYS A 35 -18.67 -0.55 -8.77
CA LYS A 35 -17.42 0.19 -8.55
C LYS A 35 -17.61 1.68 -8.78
N SER A 36 -16.93 2.51 -7.99
CA SER A 36 -16.99 3.96 -8.10
C SER A 36 -15.63 4.60 -7.81
N TYR A 37 -15.32 5.67 -8.55
CA TYR A 37 -13.99 6.25 -8.64
C TYR A 37 -14.00 7.71 -8.20
N SER A 38 -12.94 8.17 -7.55
CA SER A 38 -12.82 9.57 -7.10
C SER A 38 -12.47 10.55 -8.21
N ILE A 39 -12.07 10.06 -9.39
CA ILE A 39 -11.65 10.89 -10.53
C ILE A 39 -12.20 10.29 -11.82
N GLN A 40 -12.77 11.13 -12.70
CA GLN A 40 -13.35 10.73 -13.99
C GLN A 40 -12.40 9.89 -14.87
N ASN A 41 -11.10 10.21 -14.90
CA ASN A 41 -10.12 9.44 -15.68
C ASN A 41 -9.98 7.99 -15.20
N ASP A 42 -10.12 7.76 -13.89
CA ASP A 42 -10.04 6.41 -13.34
C ASP A 42 -11.29 5.60 -13.71
N LEU A 43 -12.47 6.24 -13.71
CA LEU A 43 -13.70 5.63 -14.24
C LEU A 43 -13.55 5.31 -15.73
N LYS A 44 -13.07 6.24 -16.57
CA LYS A 44 -12.83 6.00 -18.00
C LYS A 44 -11.88 4.83 -18.23
N ARG A 45 -10.79 4.74 -17.46
CA ARG A 45 -9.86 3.60 -17.52
C ARG A 45 -10.53 2.30 -17.07
N HIS A 46 -11.42 2.35 -16.08
CA HIS A 46 -12.17 1.18 -15.65
C HIS A 46 -13.21 0.73 -16.69
N LEU A 47 -13.91 1.64 -17.36
CA LEU A 47 -14.91 1.28 -18.38
C LEU A 47 -14.30 0.42 -19.50
N ARG A 48 -13.03 0.65 -19.85
CA ARG A 48 -12.26 -0.19 -20.76
C ARG A 48 -12.22 -1.67 -20.36
N THR A 49 -12.26 -1.98 -19.06
CA THR A 49 -12.30 -3.37 -18.59
C THR A 49 -13.63 -4.06 -18.89
N HIS A 50 -14.72 -3.30 -19.02
CA HIS A 50 -16.01 -3.82 -19.46
C HIS A 50 -16.11 -3.97 -20.98
N GLU A 51 -15.26 -3.27 -21.72
CA GLU A 51 -15.14 -3.34 -23.19
C GLU A 51 -14.14 -4.44 -23.62
N GLY A 52 -13.58 -5.20 -22.68
CA GLY A 52 -12.56 -6.20 -22.97
C GLY A 52 -11.19 -5.61 -23.34
N ILE A 53 -11.03 -4.28 -23.25
CA ILE A 53 -9.76 -3.58 -23.53
C ILE A 53 -8.87 -3.72 -22.29
N ILE A 54 -8.23 -4.89 -22.20
CA ILE A 54 -7.25 -5.25 -21.18
C ILE A 54 -5.88 -5.46 -21.82
N TYR A 55 -4.83 -5.16 -21.06
CA TYR A 55 -3.46 -5.39 -21.47
C TYR A 55 -2.99 -6.70 -20.82
N SER A 56 -2.87 -7.77 -21.61
CA SER A 56 -2.38 -9.07 -21.15
C SER A 56 -0.86 -9.11 -21.13
N CYS A 57 -0.30 -9.86 -20.18
CA CYS A 57 1.08 -10.28 -20.24
C CYS A 57 1.21 -11.50 -21.17
N ASP A 58 2.21 -11.48 -22.04
CA ASP A 58 2.61 -12.58 -22.91
C ASP A 58 3.29 -13.73 -22.15
N LYS A 59 3.86 -13.43 -20.97
CA LYS A 59 4.64 -14.37 -20.15
C LYS A 59 3.86 -14.99 -18.99
N CYS A 60 2.65 -14.51 -18.67
CA CYS A 60 1.78 -15.09 -17.67
C CYS A 60 0.32 -14.68 -17.85
N SER A 61 -0.61 -15.35 -17.17
CA SER A 61 -2.06 -15.09 -17.29
C SER A 61 -2.54 -13.78 -16.64
N LYS A 62 -1.65 -12.84 -16.30
CA LYS A 62 -2.03 -11.56 -15.67
C LYS A 62 -2.49 -10.55 -16.69
N THR A 63 -3.55 -9.82 -16.33
CA THR A 63 -4.16 -8.77 -17.16
C THR A 63 -4.22 -7.45 -16.41
N PHE A 64 -4.05 -6.34 -17.12
CA PHE A 64 -3.97 -4.99 -16.55
C PHE A 64 -4.96 -4.05 -17.22
N SER A 65 -5.53 -3.12 -16.46
CA SER A 65 -6.44 -2.09 -16.98
C SER A 65 -5.73 -0.92 -17.68
N CYS A 66 -4.39 -0.85 -17.62
CA CYS A 66 -3.61 0.13 -18.37
C CYS A 66 -2.22 -0.36 -18.75
N LYS A 67 -1.73 0.14 -19.89
CA LYS A 67 -0.43 -0.19 -20.47
C LYS A 67 0.75 0.11 -19.54
N SER A 68 0.69 1.20 -18.76
CA SER A 68 1.73 1.53 -17.77
C SER A 68 1.92 0.41 -16.75
N ASN A 69 0.82 -0.18 -16.27
CA ASN A 69 0.88 -1.23 -15.25
C ASN A 69 1.39 -2.54 -15.86
N LEU A 70 0.99 -2.87 -17.09
CA LEU A 70 1.59 -4.00 -17.83
C LEU A 70 3.10 -3.78 -17.99
N ASN A 71 3.54 -2.61 -18.44
CA ASN A 71 4.97 -2.32 -18.61
C ASN A 71 5.75 -2.47 -17.29
N CYS A 72 5.22 -1.96 -16.18
CA CYS A 72 5.83 -2.17 -14.86
C CYS A 72 5.86 -3.66 -14.47
N HIS A 73 4.82 -4.42 -14.81
CA HIS A 73 4.80 -5.86 -14.57
C HIS A 73 5.78 -6.62 -15.46
N LEU A 74 5.97 -6.25 -16.73
CA LEU A 74 6.94 -6.91 -17.61
C LEU A 74 8.37 -6.82 -17.08
N LEU A 75 8.69 -5.80 -16.28
CA LEU A 75 9.97 -5.71 -15.56
C LEU A 75 10.16 -6.86 -14.56
N THR A 76 9.09 -7.41 -13.99
CA THR A 76 9.18 -8.55 -13.06
C THR A 76 9.58 -9.85 -13.77
N HIS A 77 9.31 -9.97 -15.08
CA HIS A 77 9.70 -11.14 -15.88
C HIS A 77 11.12 -11.09 -16.41
N LYS A 78 11.76 -9.91 -16.43
CA LYS A 78 13.11 -9.77 -16.98
C LYS A 78 14.21 -10.15 -15.99
N GLU A 79 13.88 -10.59 -14.78
CA GLU A 79 14.83 -10.77 -13.65
C GLU A 79 15.71 -9.55 -13.33
N ILE A 80 15.51 -8.42 -14.03
CA ILE A 80 16.12 -7.13 -13.73
C ILE A 80 15.43 -6.63 -12.47
N ARG A 81 15.94 -7.08 -11.32
CA ARG A 81 15.71 -6.43 -10.04
C ARG A 81 16.41 -5.09 -10.13
N ILE A 82 15.72 -4.09 -10.66
CA ILE A 82 16.15 -2.70 -10.54
C ILE A 82 16.20 -2.42 -9.05
N ARG A 83 17.41 -2.52 -8.48
CA ARG A 83 17.66 -2.15 -7.11
C ARG A 83 18.01 -0.67 -7.10
N HIS A 84 17.57 -0.01 -6.05
CA HIS A 84 17.88 1.36 -5.75
C HIS A 84 18.91 1.35 -4.62
N PRO A 85 20.21 1.43 -4.94
CA PRO A 85 21.27 1.42 -3.93
C PRO A 85 21.24 2.71 -3.11
N CYS A 86 21.57 2.58 -1.82
CA CYS A 86 21.89 3.72 -0.98
C CYS A 86 23.31 4.19 -1.28
N HIS A 87 23.52 5.51 -1.41
CA HIS A 87 24.87 6.06 -1.59
C HIS A 87 25.62 6.26 -0.27
N LYS A 88 24.92 6.15 0.88
CA LYS A 88 25.49 6.31 2.22
C LYS A 88 25.85 4.97 2.91
N CYS A 89 25.38 3.83 2.38
CA CYS A 89 25.70 2.50 2.90
C CYS A 89 25.45 1.39 1.86
N SER A 90 25.87 0.16 2.16
CA SER A 90 25.75 -0.99 1.24
C SER A 90 24.33 -1.53 1.05
N LYS A 91 23.29 -0.88 1.59
CA LYS A 91 21.89 -1.34 1.48
C LYS A 91 21.31 -0.98 0.11
N SER A 92 20.48 -1.86 -0.44
CA SER A 92 19.75 -1.63 -1.68
C SER A 92 18.29 -2.06 -1.55
N TYR A 93 17.41 -1.36 -2.28
CA TYR A 93 15.96 -1.52 -2.15
C TYR A 93 15.31 -1.86 -3.48
N SER A 94 14.28 -2.69 -3.48
CA SER A 94 13.53 -3.03 -4.71
C SER A 94 12.58 -1.92 -5.17
N ILE A 95 12.29 -0.93 -4.33
CA ILE A 95 11.35 0.15 -4.62
C ILE A 95 11.98 1.49 -4.21
N LYS A 96 11.93 2.48 -5.10
CA LYS A 96 12.49 3.84 -4.89
C LYS A 96 11.99 4.51 -3.61
N ASN A 97 10.72 4.30 -3.26
CA ASN A 97 10.14 4.87 -2.06
C ASN A 97 10.74 4.27 -0.77
N ASP A 98 11.14 3.00 -0.79
CA ASP A 98 11.79 2.37 0.35
C ASP A 98 13.22 2.89 0.53
N LEU A 99 13.94 3.11 -0.59
CA LEU A 99 15.23 3.82 -0.54
C LEU A 99 15.06 5.23 0.04
N LYS A 100 14.08 6.00 -0.45
CA LYS A 100 13.82 7.37 0.07
C LYS A 100 13.55 7.35 1.57
N ARG A 101 12.73 6.41 2.05
CA ARG A 101 12.46 6.23 3.47
C ARG A 101 13.71 5.84 4.26
N HIS A 102 14.55 4.99 3.69
CA HIS A 102 15.82 4.62 4.32
C HIS A 102 16.79 5.80 4.40
N LEU A 103 16.86 6.66 3.37
CA LEU A 103 17.71 7.85 3.40
C LEU A 103 17.33 8.80 4.56
N LEU A 104 16.05 8.91 4.89
CA LEU A 104 15.59 9.67 6.08
C LEU A 104 16.18 9.11 7.39
N SER A 105 16.43 7.80 7.48
CA SER A 105 17.07 7.22 8.68
C SER A 105 18.53 7.65 8.85
N HIS A 106 19.24 7.96 7.76
CA HIS A 106 20.59 8.54 7.84
C HIS A 106 20.57 9.99 8.34
N GLU A 107 19.44 10.67 8.21
CA GLU A 107 19.23 12.04 8.69
C GLU A 107 18.60 12.06 10.09
N GLY A 108 18.43 10.89 10.73
CA GLY A 108 17.72 10.76 12.01
C GLY A 108 16.23 11.05 11.93
N ILE A 109 15.68 11.28 10.73
CA ILE A 109 14.27 11.62 10.53
C ILE A 109 13.43 10.36 10.68
N SER A 110 12.58 10.36 11.70
CA SER A 110 11.63 9.29 11.98
C SER A 110 10.30 9.84 12.46
N TYR A 111 9.28 8.98 12.48
CA TYR A 111 7.94 9.31 12.96
C TYR A 111 7.79 8.82 14.40
N SER A 112 7.93 9.72 15.35
CA SER A 112 7.85 9.43 16.79
C SER A 112 6.40 9.32 17.26
N CYS A 113 6.14 8.38 18.17
CA CYS A 113 4.90 8.33 18.93
C CYS A 113 4.91 9.42 20.01
N HIS A 114 3.79 10.12 20.20
CA HIS A 114 3.65 11.12 21.27
C HIS A 114 3.25 10.51 22.61
N ARG A 115 2.83 9.23 22.63
CA ARG A 115 2.39 8.52 23.84
C ARG A 115 3.46 7.57 24.41
N CYS A 116 4.53 7.31 23.66
CA CYS A 116 5.66 6.49 24.12
C CYS A 116 6.92 6.80 23.32
N SER A 117 8.08 6.34 23.79
CA SER A 117 9.38 6.60 23.16
C SER A 117 9.65 5.83 21.85
N LYS A 118 8.63 5.26 21.21
CA LYS A 118 8.81 4.49 19.96
C LYS A 118 8.81 5.38 18.73
N SER A 119 9.76 5.13 17.84
CA SER A 119 9.86 5.80 16.55
C SER A 119 9.76 4.82 15.39
N PHE A 120 9.20 5.29 14.28
CA PHE A 120 8.90 4.47 13.11
C PHE A 120 9.51 5.07 11.86
N SER A 121 9.92 4.20 10.92
CA SER A 121 10.47 4.63 9.64
C SER A 121 9.42 5.21 8.69
N CYS A 122 8.12 4.95 8.89
CA CYS A 122 7.05 5.54 8.09
C CYS A 122 5.80 5.89 8.89
N LYS A 123 5.05 6.86 8.36
CA LYS A 123 3.79 7.35 8.91
C LYS A 123 2.71 6.26 9.02
N SER A 124 2.66 5.31 8.09
CA SER A 124 1.68 4.21 8.15
C SER A 124 1.95 3.26 9.32
N HIS A 125 3.22 2.97 9.61
CA HIS A 125 3.57 2.15 10.78
C HIS A 125 3.27 2.89 12.09
N LEU A 126 3.56 4.19 12.18
CA LEU A 126 3.17 4.99 13.34
C LEU A 126 1.64 4.98 13.53
N LYS A 127 0.86 5.23 12.47
CA LYS A 127 -0.61 5.18 12.56
C LYS A 127 -1.12 3.83 13.06
N ARG A 128 -0.58 2.73 12.53
CA ARG A 128 -0.93 1.39 12.98
C ARG A 128 -0.54 1.16 14.44
N HIS A 129 0.61 1.67 14.86
CA HIS A 129 1.03 1.59 16.26
C HIS A 129 0.11 2.38 17.20
N LEU A 130 -0.38 3.55 16.79
CA LEU A 130 -1.30 4.35 17.62
C LEU A 130 -2.59 3.60 17.96
N LEU A 131 -3.06 2.69 17.11
CA LEU A 131 -4.21 1.82 17.39
C LEU A 131 -4.02 0.98 18.67
N ILE A 132 -2.77 0.65 19.03
CA ILE A 132 -2.46 -0.07 20.27
C ILE A 132 -2.78 0.80 21.49
N HIS A 133 -2.47 2.10 21.43
CA HIS A 133 -2.79 3.04 22.51
C HIS A 133 -4.29 3.36 22.60
N GLU A 134 -5.04 3.13 21.53
CA GLU A 134 -6.51 3.22 21.51
C GLU A 134 -7.18 1.91 21.94
N GLY A 135 -6.40 0.87 22.27
CA GLY A 135 -6.93 -0.45 22.63
C GLY A 135 -7.59 -1.19 21.46
N ILE A 136 -7.44 -0.70 20.23
CA ILE A 136 -8.02 -1.31 19.03
C ILE A 136 -7.24 -2.59 18.72
N ARG A 137 -7.91 -3.73 18.89
CA ARG A 137 -7.36 -5.06 18.63
C ARG A 137 -8.25 -5.82 17.66
N HIS A 138 -7.68 -6.82 17.02
CA HIS A 138 -8.34 -7.76 16.15
C HIS A 138 -8.56 -9.08 16.91
N PRO A 139 -9.77 -9.33 17.46
CA PRO A 139 -10.06 -10.55 18.20
C PRO A 139 -10.13 -11.76 17.28
N CYS A 140 -9.69 -12.92 17.79
CA CYS A 140 -9.97 -14.20 17.18
C CYS A 140 -11.39 -14.65 17.54
N HIS A 141 -12.15 -15.16 16.57
CA HIS A 141 -13.50 -15.69 16.82
C HIS A 141 -13.49 -17.14 17.34
N LYS A 142 -12.33 -17.81 17.35
CA LYS A 142 -12.17 -19.21 17.78
C LYS A 142 -11.51 -19.38 19.14
N CYS A 143 -10.93 -18.32 19.70
CA CYS A 143 -10.30 -18.36 21.02
C CYS A 143 -10.20 -16.95 21.63
N PRO A 144 -9.89 -16.82 22.93
CA PRO A 144 -9.81 -15.52 23.61
C PRO A 144 -8.66 -14.60 23.16
N LYS A 145 -7.82 -15.02 22.21
CA LYS A 145 -6.65 -14.25 21.77
C LYS A 145 -7.08 -13.06 20.91
N SER A 146 -6.40 -11.92 21.12
CA SER A 146 -6.58 -10.71 20.31
C SER A 146 -5.22 -10.14 19.88
N PHE A 147 -5.17 -9.62 18.66
CA PHE A 147 -3.92 -9.23 18.01
C PHE A 147 -3.92 -7.74 17.67
N SER A 148 -2.75 -7.11 17.67
CA SER A 148 -2.59 -5.70 17.27
C SER A 148 -2.72 -5.47 15.77
N GLU A 149 -2.57 -6.52 14.95
CA GLU A 149 -2.61 -6.42 13.49
C GLU A 149 -3.42 -7.55 12.85
N LYS A 150 -4.17 -7.22 11.79
CA LYS A 150 -4.97 -8.19 11.02
C LYS A 150 -4.11 -9.29 10.38
N GLY A 151 -2.89 -8.96 9.93
CA GLY A 151 -1.97 -9.96 9.37
C GLY A 151 -1.57 -11.02 10.40
N THR A 152 -1.28 -10.60 11.64
CA THR A 152 -0.98 -11.51 12.74
C THR A 152 -2.18 -12.36 13.13
N LEU A 153 -3.39 -11.78 13.16
CA LEU A 153 -4.62 -12.55 13.34
C LEU A 153 -4.79 -13.60 12.23
N ASN A 154 -4.58 -13.22 10.95
CA ASN A 154 -4.70 -14.16 9.83
C ASN A 154 -3.71 -15.32 9.98
N ASN A 155 -2.44 -15.04 10.32
CA ASN A 155 -1.45 -16.07 10.57
C ASN A 155 -1.83 -16.97 11.75
N HIS A 156 -2.40 -16.38 12.82
CA HIS A 156 -2.94 -17.16 13.93
C HIS A 156 -4.14 -18.03 13.52
N LEU A 157 -5.04 -17.54 12.65
CA LEU A 157 -6.15 -18.35 12.15
C LEU A 157 -5.68 -19.58 11.36
N LEU A 158 -4.49 -19.53 10.75
CA LEU A 158 -3.88 -20.70 10.11
C LEU A 158 -3.51 -21.78 11.12
N THR A 159 -3.13 -21.42 12.36
CA THR A 159 -2.84 -22.40 13.41
C THR A 159 -4.09 -23.16 13.85
N HIS A 160 -5.26 -22.52 13.82
CA HIS A 160 -6.54 -23.20 14.05
C HIS A 160 -6.95 -24.14 12.91
N LYS A 161 -6.38 -23.96 11.72
CA LYS A 161 -6.57 -24.84 10.57
C LYS A 161 -5.49 -25.93 10.48
N GLY A 162 -4.59 -26.02 11.47
CA GLY A 162 -3.46 -26.95 11.45
C GLY A 162 -2.38 -26.60 10.41
N ILE A 163 -2.47 -25.46 9.74
CA ILE A 163 -1.51 -25.04 8.72
C ILE A 163 -0.29 -24.46 9.44
N ARG A 164 0.81 -25.22 9.48
CA ARG A 164 2.13 -24.77 9.91
C ARG A 164 3.01 -24.67 8.67
N TYR A 165 3.61 -23.51 8.44
CA TYR A 165 4.64 -23.38 7.42
C TYR A 165 5.93 -24.01 7.96
N PRO A 166 6.45 -25.08 7.33
CA PRO A 166 7.73 -25.64 7.72
C PRO A 166 8.83 -24.59 7.52
N CYS A 167 9.74 -24.50 8.49
CA CYS A 167 10.98 -23.76 8.32
C CYS A 167 11.83 -24.50 7.27
N GLN A 168 12.04 -23.92 6.09
CA GLN A 168 12.87 -24.53 5.03
C GLN A 168 14.37 -24.29 5.20
N PHE A 169 14.82 -23.88 6.38
CA PHE A 169 16.23 -23.77 6.73
C PHE A 169 16.54 -24.78 7.84
N SER A 170 16.76 -26.02 7.42
CA SER A 170 17.48 -27.03 8.20
C SER A 170 18.85 -27.19 7.55
N THR A 171 19.87 -26.70 8.27
CA THR A 171 21.34 -26.87 8.10
C THR A 171 21.93 -26.56 6.74
#